data_AF-A0A523S1Y9-F1
#
_entry.id   AF-A0A523S1Y9-F1
#
_cell.length_a   1.000
_cell.length_b   1.000
_cell.length_c   1.000
_cell.angle_alpha   90.00
_cell.angle_beta   90.00
_cell.angle_gamma   90.00
#
_symmetry.space_group_name_H-M   'P 1'
#
loop_
_entity.id
_entity.type
_entity.pdbx_description
1 polymer ?
#
loop_
_entity_poly.entity_id
_entity_poly.type
_entity_poly.pdbx_seq_one_letter_code
_entity_poly.pdbx_strand_id
1 'polypeptide(L)'
;MNEKELREMCLELLDTGWPAYFTTIDEKGYPQTRAMFNLRNKKWFPKLIPLFEKHRDDFMILFGTNTSSTKIPDIKTNLAVSVYYCNPETWKGVMFGGDIENVEDRALKKDLWHDDWDQY
;
A
#
# COMPACT_ATOMS: atom_id res chain seq x y z
N MET A 1 -15.14 19.92 -2.62
CA MET A 1 -15.38 18.53 -3.06
C MET A 1 -16.56 17.97 -2.29
N ASN A 2 -17.49 17.34 -2.99
CA ASN A 2 -18.44 16.43 -2.35
C ASN A 2 -17.81 15.06 -2.07
N GLU A 3 -18.52 14.20 -1.36
CA GLU A 3 -18.02 12.86 -0.98
C GLU A 3 -17.65 11.99 -2.19
N LYS A 4 -18.46 12.05 -3.26
CA LYS A 4 -18.21 11.31 -4.49
C LYS A 4 -16.91 11.75 -5.16
N GLU A 5 -16.69 13.06 -5.28
CA GLU A 5 -15.47 13.63 -5.86
C GLU A 5 -14.23 13.27 -5.01
N LEU A 6 -14.37 13.29 -3.68
CA LEU A 6 -13.28 12.90 -2.78
C LEU A 6 -12.91 11.42 -2.98
N ARG A 7 -13.91 10.55 -3.08
CA ARG A 7 -13.73 9.11 -3.31
C ARG A 7 -13.07 8.82 -4.65
N GLU A 8 -13.49 9.52 -5.70
CA GLU A 8 -12.86 9.43 -7.02
C GLU A 8 -11.39 9.87 -6.97
N MET A 9 -11.07 10.95 -6.27
CA MET A 9 -9.70 11.40 -6.07
C MET A 9 -8.86 10.38 -5.27
N CYS A 10 -9.41 9.77 -4.22
CA CYS A 10 -8.73 8.71 -3.47
C CYS A 10 -8.38 7.52 -4.37
N LEU A 11 -9.35 7.07 -5.19
CA LEU A 11 -9.14 5.97 -6.13
C LEU A 11 -8.12 6.35 -7.23
N GLU A 12 -8.17 7.58 -7.74
CA GLU A 12 -7.17 8.10 -8.69
C GLU A 12 -5.75 8.00 -8.12
N LEU A 13 -5.54 8.49 -6.89
CA LEU A 13 -4.23 8.49 -6.24
C LEU A 13 -3.76 7.07 -5.88
N LEU A 14 -4.66 6.18 -5.45
CA LEU A 14 -4.34 4.77 -5.25
C LEU A 14 -3.95 4.09 -6.56
N ASP A 15 -4.62 4.41 -7.66
CA ASP A 15 -4.41 3.76 -8.97
C ASP A 15 -3.17 4.29 -9.72
N THR A 16 -2.67 5.48 -9.35
CA THR A 16 -1.63 6.18 -10.13
C THR A 16 -0.43 6.67 -9.32
N GLY A 17 -0.58 6.86 -8.01
CA GLY A 17 0.49 7.35 -7.14
C GLY A 17 1.71 6.43 -7.15
N TRP A 18 2.90 7.02 -7.14
CA TRP A 18 4.16 6.28 -7.16
C TRP A 18 5.32 7.06 -6.50
N PRO A 19 6.03 6.46 -5.53
CA PRO A 19 5.71 5.22 -4.81
C PRO A 19 4.58 5.42 -3.80
N ALA A 20 4.19 4.36 -3.08
CA ALA A 20 3.40 4.51 -1.85
C ALA A 20 4.35 4.79 -0.68
N TYR A 21 4.03 5.76 0.19
CA TYR A 21 4.85 6.09 1.35
C TYR A 21 4.25 5.44 2.59
N PHE A 22 4.82 4.30 2.99
CA PHE A 22 4.34 3.50 4.12
C PHE A 22 5.10 3.86 5.40
N THR A 23 4.36 4.15 6.47
CA THR A 23 4.91 4.55 7.77
C THR A 23 4.50 3.55 8.84
N THR A 24 5.50 3.02 9.54
CA THR A 24 5.35 2.20 10.75
C THR A 24 5.82 2.99 11.98
N ILE A 25 5.54 2.48 13.18
CA ILE A 25 6.11 3.00 14.43
C ILE A 25 7.13 1.98 14.95
N ASP A 26 8.36 2.41 15.19
CA ASP A 26 9.40 1.53 15.74
C ASP A 26 9.22 1.27 17.25
N GLU A 27 10.05 0.37 17.79
CA GLU A 27 10.03 -0.02 19.20
C GLU A 27 10.26 1.15 20.19
N LYS A 28 10.83 2.26 19.74
CA LYS A 28 11.07 3.47 20.54
C LYS A 28 9.95 4.50 20.38
N GLY A 29 8.95 4.23 19.55
CA GLY A 29 7.83 5.13 19.28
C GLY A 29 8.11 6.15 18.16
N TYR A 30 9.19 6.03 17.40
CA TYR A 30 9.45 6.94 16.28
C TYR A 30 8.81 6.44 14.98
N PRO A 31 8.25 7.34 14.16
CA PRO A 31 7.71 6.97 12.85
C PRO A 31 8.84 6.66 11.86
N GLN A 32 8.66 5.58 11.10
CA GLN A 32 9.60 5.09 10.10
C GLN A 32 8.91 5.03 8.73
N THR A 33 9.12 6.05 7.90
CA THR A 33 8.54 6.11 6.55
C THR A 33 9.48 5.50 5.50
N ARG A 34 8.95 4.61 4.64
CA ARG A 34 9.68 4.00 3.52
C ARG A 34 8.84 4.09 2.24
N ALA A 35 9.52 4.22 1.10
CA ALA A 35 8.89 4.01 -0.20
C ALA A 35 8.59 2.51 -0.41
N MET A 36 7.37 2.21 -0.83
CA MET A 36 6.88 0.87 -1.14
C MET A 36 6.30 0.85 -2.57
N PHE A 37 6.37 -0.31 -3.21
CA PHE A 37 5.65 -0.52 -4.45
C PHE A 37 4.15 -0.35 -4.22
N ASN A 38 3.53 0.53 -4.99
CA ASN A 38 2.09 0.62 -5.06
C ASN A 38 1.57 -0.51 -5.98
N LEU A 39 1.15 -1.64 -5.39
CA LEU A 39 0.67 -2.80 -6.15
C LEU A 39 -0.62 -2.53 -6.94
N ARG A 40 -1.33 -1.43 -6.64
CA ARG A 40 -2.52 -0.98 -7.37
C ARG A 40 -2.17 -0.08 -8.56
N ASN A 41 -0.90 0.30 -8.72
CA ASN A 41 -0.51 1.23 -9.77
C ASN A 41 -0.73 0.63 -11.17
N LYS A 42 -1.61 1.25 -11.96
CA LYS A 42 -2.02 0.77 -13.30
C LYS A 42 -0.87 0.71 -14.30
N LYS A 43 0.15 1.54 -14.13
CA LYS A 43 1.32 1.57 -15.03
C LYS A 43 2.32 0.47 -14.67
N TRP A 44 2.59 0.28 -13.38
CA TRP A 44 3.67 -0.61 -12.92
C TRP A 44 3.19 -2.05 -12.67
N PHE A 45 1.93 -2.25 -12.27
CA PHE A 45 1.37 -3.56 -11.95
C PHE A 45 0.02 -3.83 -12.66
N PRO A 46 -0.05 -3.71 -14.00
CA PRO A 46 -1.31 -3.86 -14.74
C PRO A 46 -1.98 -5.24 -14.54
N LYS A 47 -1.19 -6.30 -14.31
CA LYS A 47 -1.68 -7.66 -14.03
C LYS A 47 -2.50 -7.75 -12.74
N LEU A 48 -2.26 -6.86 -11.76
CA LEU A 48 -2.93 -6.90 -10.45
C LEU A 48 -4.23 -6.08 -10.42
N ILE A 49 -4.51 -5.28 -11.45
CA ILE A 49 -5.70 -4.40 -11.49
C ILE A 49 -7.03 -5.15 -11.32
N PRO A 50 -7.27 -6.32 -11.95
CA PRO A 50 -8.51 -7.06 -11.76
C PRO A 50 -8.80 -7.46 -10.30
N LEU A 51 -7.77 -7.64 -9.47
CA LEU A 51 -7.93 -7.88 -8.04
C LEU A 51 -8.52 -6.62 -7.38
N PHE A 52 -7.88 -5.48 -7.58
CA PHE A 52 -8.24 -4.23 -6.90
C PHE A 52 -9.54 -3.58 -7.41
N GLU A 53 -10.00 -3.89 -8.63
CA GLU A 53 -11.30 -3.43 -9.14
C GLU A 53 -12.47 -3.94 -8.27
N LYS A 54 -12.32 -5.08 -7.60
CA LYS A 54 -13.31 -5.60 -6.63
C LYS A 54 -13.29 -4.86 -5.28
N HIS A 55 -12.27 -4.04 -5.07
CA HIS A 55 -11.95 -3.36 -3.82
C HIS A 55 -11.93 -1.83 -3.98
N ARG A 56 -12.77 -1.31 -4.90
CA ARG A 56 -12.97 0.14 -5.03
C ARG A 56 -13.76 0.72 -3.88
N ASP A 57 -14.52 -0.12 -3.18
CA ASP A 57 -15.40 0.35 -2.13
C ASP A 57 -14.76 0.46 -0.75
N ASP A 58 -13.87 -0.48 -0.45
CA ASP A 58 -13.14 -0.62 0.82
C ASP A 58 -11.71 -0.06 0.74
N PHE A 59 -11.26 0.36 -0.45
CA PHE A 59 -9.92 0.87 -0.71
C PHE A 59 -8.81 -0.09 -0.27
N MET A 60 -8.98 -1.40 -0.48
CA MET A 60 -7.94 -2.38 -0.08
C MET A 60 -6.55 -2.02 -0.60
N ILE A 61 -5.56 -2.03 0.30
CA ILE A 61 -4.15 -1.75 0.05
C ILE A 61 -3.33 -2.97 0.45
N LEU A 62 -2.47 -3.43 -0.45
CA LEU A 62 -1.58 -4.57 -0.21
C LEU A 62 -0.14 -4.15 -0.44
N PHE A 63 0.75 -4.64 0.42
CA PHE A 63 2.19 -4.47 0.30
C PHE A 63 2.90 -5.81 0.30
N GLY A 64 3.88 -5.97 -0.59
CA GLY A 64 4.87 -7.04 -0.53
C GLY A 64 6.10 -6.58 0.26
N THR A 65 6.62 -7.43 1.14
CA THR A 65 7.91 -7.18 1.79
C THR A 65 8.60 -8.49 2.16
N ASN A 66 9.91 -8.43 2.37
CA ASN A 66 10.70 -9.57 2.81
C ASN A 66 10.52 -9.83 4.32
N THR A 67 10.66 -11.08 4.73
CA THR A 67 10.54 -11.48 6.15
C THR A 67 11.66 -10.92 7.03
N SER A 68 12.79 -10.52 6.42
CA SER A 68 13.92 -9.86 7.08
C SER A 68 13.77 -8.35 7.17
N SER A 69 12.69 -7.75 6.67
CA SER A 69 12.52 -6.30 6.69
C SER A 69 12.47 -5.75 8.10
N THR A 70 13.05 -4.57 8.32
CA THR A 70 12.87 -3.81 9.55
C THR A 70 11.41 -3.44 9.83
N LYS A 71 10.53 -3.51 8.81
CA LYS A 71 9.08 -3.35 8.97
C LYS A 71 8.46 -4.46 9.81
N ILE A 72 9.00 -5.67 9.74
CA ILE A 72 8.43 -6.85 10.40
C ILE A 72 8.43 -6.71 11.93
N PRO A 73 9.56 -6.34 12.61
CA PRO A 73 9.50 -6.07 14.03
C PRO A 73 8.59 -4.88 14.35
N ASP A 74 8.62 -3.79 13.57
CA ASP A 74 7.74 -2.63 13.78
C ASP A 74 6.27 -3.07 13.86
N ILE A 75 5.76 -3.75 12.82
CA ILE A 75 4.35 -4.18 12.74
C ILE A 75 3.97 -5.28 13.73
N LYS A 76 4.94 -6.06 14.23
CA LYS A 76 4.69 -7.04 15.30
C LYS A 76 4.48 -6.37 16.65
N THR A 77 5.13 -5.23 16.87
CA THR A 77 5.04 -4.48 18.13
C THR A 77 3.89 -3.48 18.14
N ASN A 78 3.59 -2.89 16.99
CA ASN A 78 2.53 -1.90 16.83
C ASN A 78 1.86 -2.04 15.45
N LEU A 79 0.57 -2.36 15.44
CA LEU A 79 -0.20 -2.53 14.22
C LEU A 79 -0.57 -1.19 13.56
N ALA A 80 -0.51 -0.08 14.30
CA ALA A 80 -0.89 1.23 13.79
C ALA A 80 0.10 1.70 12.72
N VAL A 81 -0.43 1.96 11.54
CA VAL A 81 0.33 2.40 10.36
C VAL A 81 -0.37 3.54 9.65
N SER A 82 0.38 4.20 8.77
CA SER A 82 -0.21 5.05 7.74
C SER A 82 0.43 4.79 6.39
N VAL A 83 -0.32 5.06 5.33
CA VAL A 83 0.18 5.13 3.97
C VAL A 83 -0.26 6.42 3.32
N TYR A 84 0.68 7.08 2.65
CA TYR A 84 0.43 8.28 1.87
C TYR A 84 0.68 8.03 0.38
N TYR A 85 -0.25 8.48 -0.45
CA TYR A 85 -0.14 8.52 -1.91
C TYR A 85 -0.23 9.97 -2.35
N CYS A 86 0.64 10.39 -3.27
CA CYS A 86 0.58 11.74 -3.81
C CYS A 86 0.94 11.82 -5.28
N ASN A 87 0.50 12.90 -5.89
CA ASN A 87 1.03 13.42 -7.13
C ASN A 87 1.63 14.81 -6.83
N PRO A 88 2.97 14.94 -6.78
CA PRO A 88 3.63 16.19 -6.41
C PRO A 88 3.46 17.29 -7.46
N GLU A 89 3.24 16.95 -8.74
CA GLU A 89 3.04 17.94 -9.81
C GLU A 89 1.72 18.69 -9.64
N THR A 90 0.69 18.00 -9.12
CA THR A 90 -0.65 18.56 -8.90
C THR A 90 -0.93 18.89 -7.44
N TRP A 91 0.03 18.67 -6.54
CA TRP A 91 -0.12 18.86 -5.08
C TRP A 91 -1.32 18.12 -4.48
N LYS A 92 -1.70 16.99 -5.07
CA LYS A 92 -2.78 16.13 -4.57
C LYS A 92 -2.20 15.01 -3.73
N GLY A 93 -2.84 14.71 -2.61
CA GLY A 93 -2.44 13.64 -1.73
C GLY A 93 -3.61 13.05 -0.93
N VAL A 94 -3.46 11.78 -0.58
CA VAL A 94 -4.38 11.07 0.32
C VAL A 94 -3.57 10.23 1.29
N MET A 95 -3.94 10.32 2.57
CA MET A 95 -3.39 9.47 3.63
C MET A 95 -4.47 8.52 4.11
N PHE A 96 -4.13 7.25 4.23
CA PHE A 96 -4.92 6.26 4.96
C PHE A 96 -4.18 5.90 6.25
N GLY A 97 -4.90 5.85 7.36
CA GLY A 97 -4.39 5.38 8.65
C GLY A 97 -5.25 4.24 9.15
N GLY A 98 -4.64 3.28 9.81
CA GLY A 98 -5.34 2.10 10.33
C GLY A 98 -4.38 1.05 10.84
N ASP A 99 -4.89 -0.15 11.04
CA ASP A 99 -4.12 -1.30 11.48
C ASP A 99 -3.69 -2.15 10.28
N ILE A 100 -2.46 -2.64 10.30
CA ILE A 100 -1.96 -3.60 9.30
C ILE A 100 -2.19 -5.03 9.77
N GLU A 101 -2.46 -5.91 8.82
CA GLU A 101 -2.55 -7.36 9.04
C GLU A 101 -1.58 -8.14 8.14
N ASN A 102 -1.11 -9.29 8.63
CA ASN A 102 -0.34 -10.21 7.81
C ASN A 102 -1.29 -11.10 7.00
N VAL A 103 -1.18 -11.04 5.68
CA VAL A 103 -1.89 -11.96 4.79
C VAL A 103 -1.21 -13.33 4.85
N GLU A 104 -1.93 -14.37 5.27
CA GLU A 104 -1.43 -15.75 5.29
C GLU A 104 -1.87 -16.60 4.08
N ASP A 105 -2.88 -16.14 3.34
CA ASP A 105 -3.43 -16.83 2.18
C ASP A 105 -2.36 -17.04 1.09
N ARG A 106 -2.03 -18.31 0.84
CA ARG A 106 -1.04 -18.72 -0.16
C ARG A 106 -1.54 -18.54 -1.59
N ALA A 107 -2.84 -18.70 -1.84
CA ALA A 107 -3.42 -18.51 -3.16
C ALA A 107 -3.33 -17.03 -3.55
N LEU A 108 -3.74 -16.13 -2.65
CA LEU A 108 -3.58 -14.68 -2.86
C LEU A 108 -2.12 -14.28 -3.06
N LYS A 109 -1.19 -14.80 -2.25
CA LYS A 109 0.24 -14.54 -2.44
C LYS A 109 0.76 -14.99 -3.81
N LYS A 110 0.27 -16.13 -4.31
CA LYS A 110 0.63 -16.63 -5.63
C LYS A 110 0.07 -15.74 -6.74
N ASP A 111 -1.16 -15.26 -6.59
CA ASP A 111 -1.80 -14.35 -7.56
C ASP A 111 -1.13 -12.96 -7.58
N LEU A 112 -0.54 -12.53 -6.46
CA LEU A 112 0.21 -11.29 -6.35
C LEU A 112 1.66 -11.40 -6.85
N TRP A 113 2.17 -12.60 -7.05
CA TRP A 113 3.59 -12.84 -7.34
C TRP A 113 3.98 -12.26 -8.70
N HIS A 114 5.12 -11.58 -8.75
CA HIS A 114 5.75 -11.14 -9.99
C HIS A 114 6.96 -12.03 -10.27
N ASP A 115 7.15 -12.45 -11.53
CA ASP A 115 8.28 -13.29 -11.94
C ASP A 115 9.66 -12.62 -11.78
N ASP A 116 9.70 -11.33 -11.42
CA ASP A 116 10.95 -10.62 -11.13
C ASP A 116 11.23 -10.55 -9.61
N TRP A 117 10.35 -11.13 -8.78
CA TRP A 117 10.50 -11.21 -7.32
C TRP A 117 11.23 -12.50 -6.91
N ASP A 118 12.23 -12.91 -7.69
CA ASP A 118 12.91 -14.19 -7.57
C ASP A 118 13.98 -14.24 -6.46
N GLN A 119 14.26 -13.11 -5.80
CA GLN A 119 15.35 -13.00 -4.85
C GLN A 119 14.92 -12.33 -3.53
N TYR A 120 15.40 -12.95 -2.45
CA TYR A 120 15.53 -12.33 -1.13
C TYR A 120 16.76 -11.43 -1.07
#